data_AF-A0A7U9XJU6-F1
#
_entry.id   AF-A0A7U9XJU6-F1
#
_cell.length_a   1.000
_cell.length_b   1.000
_cell.length_c   1.000
_cell.angle_alpha   90.00
_cell.angle_beta   90.00
_cell.angle_gamma   90.00
#
_symmetry.space_group_name_H-M   'P 1'
#
loop_
_entity.id
_entity.type
_entity.pdbx_description
1 polymer ?
#
loop_
_entity_poly.entity_id
_entity_poly.type
_entity_poly.pdbx_seq_one_letter_code
_entity_poly.pdbx_strand_id
1 'polypeptide(L)'
;MEIRLIKEPELLPALHLVWEVFAQEIAPACTPQGVESFQKFIKYEYISQVWYRKDLLFFGAFDNERICGTLALRPDGHIALFFVEQKSQGKGIGRMLFQTAYNYCANELKADRMTVNAAPGAVERYSRLGMRAVSGEQERDGIRSIPMEMYVNLAMVTPVRQKSKAPWIALGVFGVVILALFMGVAVKTHRIISEWDVQDDSVPYEEGLEEPGDSSDGFWDEYGDSIPDEFWDEYGGGLWDGDGSGEEYEEELSGVAAIPEMIDDNLPYEIESEEYIFSDNEKQSMMIEFSVSYPKLSGLKDSGTQKKVNEILKDRAMETVARIYDDPDPSIKERVLGEEYPMLANYVEYKVCYASEELISVAYDDYAFEGGQTYYTQHLRTCTISLKDGRVYEVKDIVRLDETFVDEWLAVMRREADDDTFLSETGKSELLKALEGDSQDGVYVVNFFLDADGIEIGFDLNYKEENADKRGYVWVTAPFTFDEIEKYASDSDFWKYIRK
;
A
#
# COMPACT_ATOMS: atom_id res chain seq x y z
N MET A 1 -15.56 17.97 -14.55
CA MET A 1 -14.53 17.17 -15.23
C MET A 1 -13.80 16.42 -14.15
N GLU A 2 -13.94 15.10 -14.13
CA GLU A 2 -13.35 14.20 -13.14
C GLU A 2 -12.23 13.40 -13.82
N ILE A 3 -11.11 13.19 -13.15
CA ILE A 3 -10.04 12.29 -13.63
C ILE A 3 -9.77 11.24 -12.57
N ARG A 4 -9.77 9.98 -12.98
CA ARG A 4 -9.52 8.83 -12.11
C ARG A 4 -9.11 7.61 -12.92
N LEU A 5 -8.66 6.57 -12.21
CA LEU A 5 -8.59 5.24 -12.79
C LEU A 5 -9.98 4.80 -13.28
N ILE A 6 -10.01 4.16 -14.44
CA ILE A 6 -11.26 3.64 -15.00
C ILE A 6 -11.63 2.32 -14.33
N LYS A 7 -12.93 2.05 -14.26
CA LYS A 7 -13.51 0.78 -13.80
C LYS A 7 -13.69 -0.17 -14.99
N GLU A 8 -13.91 -1.45 -14.73
CA GLU A 8 -14.07 -2.47 -15.77
C GLU A 8 -15.11 -2.08 -16.87
N PRO A 9 -16.32 -1.57 -16.53
CA PRO A 9 -17.30 -1.19 -17.56
C PRO A 9 -16.86 -0.03 -18.46
N GLU A 10 -15.82 0.72 -18.04
CA GLU A 10 -15.31 1.91 -18.71
C GLU A 10 -14.10 1.61 -19.62
N LEU A 11 -13.54 0.40 -19.53
CA LEU A 11 -12.39 -0.04 -20.34
C LEU A 11 -12.72 -0.09 -21.83
N LEU A 12 -13.83 -0.71 -22.21
CA LEU A 12 -14.25 -0.77 -23.61
C LEU A 12 -14.58 0.63 -24.18
N PRO A 13 -15.34 1.50 -23.49
CA PRO A 13 -15.47 2.90 -23.88
C PRO A 13 -14.16 3.65 -24.08
N ALA A 14 -13.15 3.43 -23.22
CA ALA A 14 -11.83 4.04 -23.36
C ALA A 14 -11.12 3.57 -24.65
N LEU A 15 -11.18 2.27 -24.96
CA LEU A 15 -10.60 1.71 -26.18
C LEU A 15 -11.29 2.20 -27.45
N HIS A 16 -12.62 2.38 -27.42
CA HIS A 16 -13.34 3.01 -28.53
C HIS A 16 -12.86 4.45 -28.78
N LEU A 17 -12.67 5.24 -27.72
CA LEU A 17 -12.12 6.60 -27.85
C LEU A 17 -10.70 6.60 -28.43
N VAL A 18 -9.83 5.69 -27.94
CA VAL A 18 -8.47 5.50 -28.45
C VAL A 18 -8.49 5.23 -29.95
N TRP A 19 -9.32 4.27 -30.38
CA TRP A 19 -9.44 3.92 -31.80
C TRP A 19 -9.96 5.09 -32.63
N GLU A 20 -11.01 5.78 -32.18
CA GLU A 20 -11.61 6.90 -32.92
C GLU A 20 -10.58 8.02 -33.17
N VAL A 21 -9.84 8.42 -32.13
CA VAL A 21 -8.84 9.48 -32.25
C VAL A 21 -7.64 9.01 -33.08
N PHE A 22 -7.17 7.77 -32.88
CA PHE A 22 -6.08 7.20 -33.68
C PHE A 22 -6.42 7.16 -35.18
N ALA A 23 -7.61 6.66 -35.54
CA ALA A 23 -8.06 6.53 -36.92
C ALA A 23 -8.14 7.88 -37.64
N GLN A 24 -8.50 8.95 -36.91
CA GLN A 24 -8.62 10.30 -37.46
C GLN A 24 -7.27 11.02 -37.56
N GLU A 25 -6.43 10.94 -36.52
CA GLU A 25 -5.26 11.83 -36.38
C GLU A 25 -3.92 11.15 -36.67
N ILE A 26 -3.81 9.83 -36.52
CA ILE A 26 -2.54 9.10 -36.58
C ILE A 26 -2.50 8.14 -37.77
N ALA A 27 -3.58 7.37 -37.98
CA ALA A 27 -3.66 6.37 -39.05
C ALA A 27 -3.33 6.91 -40.46
N PRO A 28 -3.71 8.14 -40.87
CA PRO A 28 -3.34 8.68 -42.18
C PRO A 28 -1.83 8.84 -42.40
N ALA A 29 -1.04 8.90 -41.33
CA ALA A 29 0.41 9.02 -41.37
C ALA A 29 1.15 7.69 -41.12
N CYS A 30 0.40 6.61 -40.87
CA CYS A 30 0.89 5.24 -40.66
C CYS A 30 0.84 4.43 -41.96
N THR A 31 1.63 3.35 -42.00
CA THR A 31 1.47 2.31 -43.01
C THR A 31 0.26 1.42 -42.68
N PRO A 32 -0.28 0.65 -43.64
CA PRO A 32 -1.32 -0.33 -43.35
C PRO A 32 -0.93 -1.34 -42.26
N GLN A 33 0.32 -1.79 -42.27
CA GLN A 33 0.90 -2.65 -41.23
C GLN A 33 0.86 -1.96 -39.86
N GLY A 34 1.24 -0.68 -39.77
CA GLY A 34 1.19 0.06 -38.51
C GLY A 34 -0.23 0.24 -37.96
N VAL A 35 -1.23 0.41 -38.83
CA VAL A 35 -2.64 0.45 -38.42
C VAL A 35 -3.08 -0.91 -37.87
N GLU A 36 -2.71 -2.00 -38.52
CA GLU A 36 -3.02 -3.36 -38.07
C GLU A 36 -2.35 -3.70 -36.74
N SER A 37 -1.07 -3.36 -36.57
CA SER A 37 -0.33 -3.54 -35.31
C SER A 37 -0.99 -2.78 -34.16
N PHE A 38 -1.39 -1.52 -34.40
CA PHE A 38 -2.10 -0.74 -33.38
C PHE A 38 -3.47 -1.34 -33.05
N GLN A 39 -4.23 -1.79 -34.04
CA GLN A 39 -5.53 -2.47 -33.82
C GLN A 39 -5.37 -3.73 -32.96
N LYS A 40 -4.35 -4.55 -33.24
CA LYS A 40 -4.05 -5.75 -32.44
C LYS A 40 -3.75 -5.39 -30.99
N PHE A 41 -2.93 -4.35 -30.78
CA PHE A 41 -2.57 -3.87 -29.45
C PHE A 41 -3.78 -3.40 -28.63
N ILE A 42 -4.73 -2.67 -29.24
CA ILE A 42 -5.89 -2.13 -28.51
C ILE A 42 -7.10 -3.08 -28.46
N LYS A 43 -6.95 -4.35 -28.86
CA LYS A 43 -8.04 -5.33 -28.76
C LYS A 43 -8.46 -5.50 -27.30
N TYR A 44 -9.77 -5.57 -27.06
CA TYR A 44 -10.32 -5.69 -25.72
C TYR A 44 -9.80 -6.94 -25.02
N GLU A 45 -9.73 -8.08 -25.71
CA GLU A 45 -9.31 -9.36 -25.14
C GLU A 45 -7.87 -9.33 -24.61
N TYR A 46 -6.98 -8.59 -25.28
CA TYR A 46 -5.61 -8.38 -24.82
C TYR A 46 -5.57 -7.33 -23.71
N ILE A 47 -6.17 -6.15 -23.94
CA ILE A 47 -6.14 -5.04 -22.99
C ILE A 47 -6.78 -5.41 -21.66
N SER A 48 -7.89 -6.16 -21.64
CA SER A 48 -8.56 -6.59 -20.40
C SER A 48 -7.65 -7.45 -19.54
N GLN A 49 -6.80 -8.30 -20.15
CA GLN A 49 -5.86 -9.14 -19.42
C GLN A 49 -4.73 -8.31 -18.81
N VAL A 50 -4.08 -7.44 -19.58
CA VAL A 50 -2.98 -6.59 -19.07
C VAL A 50 -3.49 -5.51 -18.11
N TRP A 51 -4.75 -5.07 -18.25
CA TRP A 51 -5.41 -4.18 -17.31
C TRP A 51 -5.73 -4.90 -15.99
N TYR A 52 -6.22 -6.13 -16.04
CA TYR A 52 -6.49 -6.96 -14.85
C TYR A 52 -5.20 -7.25 -14.08
N ARG A 53 -4.13 -7.60 -14.79
CA ARG A 53 -2.79 -7.86 -14.21
C ARG A 53 -2.04 -6.61 -13.75
N LYS A 54 -2.60 -5.42 -14.00
CA LYS A 54 -1.96 -4.11 -13.72
C LYS A 54 -0.67 -3.84 -14.51
N ASP A 55 -0.41 -4.61 -15.57
CA ASP A 55 0.66 -4.34 -16.53
C ASP A 55 0.39 -3.07 -17.36
N LEU A 56 -0.89 -2.65 -17.44
CA LEU A 56 -1.29 -1.41 -18.09
C LEU A 56 -2.45 -0.72 -17.36
N LEU A 57 -2.15 0.38 -16.67
CA LEU A 57 -3.11 1.18 -15.90
C LEU A 57 -3.81 2.20 -16.80
N PHE A 58 -5.11 2.40 -16.66
CA PHE A 58 -5.87 3.37 -17.46
C PHE A 58 -6.50 4.46 -16.60
N PHE A 59 -6.17 5.71 -16.92
CA PHE A 59 -6.85 6.90 -16.42
C PHE A 59 -7.89 7.38 -17.43
N GLY A 60 -9.06 7.78 -16.95
CA GLY A 60 -10.13 8.36 -17.75
C GLY A 60 -10.47 9.77 -17.29
N ALA A 61 -10.78 10.65 -18.24
CA ALA A 61 -11.34 11.96 -18.00
C ALA A 61 -12.83 11.95 -18.33
N PHE A 62 -13.69 12.27 -17.36
CA PHE A 62 -15.13 12.15 -17.45
C PHE A 62 -15.85 13.50 -17.40
N ASP A 63 -16.76 13.70 -18.34
CA ASP A 63 -17.72 14.82 -18.38
C ASP A 63 -19.14 14.26 -18.29
N ASN A 64 -19.76 14.35 -17.10
CA ASN A 64 -21.06 13.74 -16.79
C ASN A 64 -21.13 12.26 -17.21
N GLU A 65 -20.23 11.43 -16.64
CA GLU A 65 -20.09 9.98 -16.91
C GLU A 65 -19.59 9.59 -18.32
N ARG A 66 -19.50 10.54 -19.25
CA ARG A 66 -18.94 10.29 -20.58
C ARG A 66 -17.42 10.43 -20.57
N ILE A 67 -16.70 9.37 -20.95
CA ILE A 67 -15.25 9.44 -21.14
C ILE A 67 -14.92 10.33 -22.36
N CYS A 68 -14.06 11.32 -22.14
CA CYS A 68 -13.65 12.31 -23.15
C CYS A 68 -12.13 12.41 -23.33
N GLY A 69 -11.38 11.65 -22.52
CA GLY A 69 -9.94 11.46 -22.65
C GLY A 69 -9.49 10.23 -21.87
N THR A 70 -8.41 9.60 -22.30
CA THR A 70 -7.78 8.51 -21.57
C THR A 70 -6.26 8.53 -21.70
N LEU A 71 -5.58 8.04 -20.67
CA LEU A 71 -4.14 7.82 -20.67
C LEU A 71 -3.87 6.43 -20.08
N ALA A 72 -3.16 5.58 -20.81
CA ALA A 72 -2.70 4.28 -20.33
C ALA A 72 -1.20 4.31 -20.02
N LEU A 73 -0.85 3.84 -18.83
CA LEU A 73 0.46 3.97 -18.21
C LEU A 73 0.93 2.59 -17.74
N ARG A 74 2.15 2.21 -18.11
CA ARG A 74 2.81 1.02 -17.59
C ARG A 74 3.44 1.29 -16.22
N PRO A 75 3.65 0.25 -15.39
CA PRO A 75 4.31 0.40 -14.09
C PRO A 75 5.70 1.04 -14.13
N ASP A 76 6.43 0.87 -15.22
CA ASP A 76 7.75 1.49 -15.45
C ASP A 76 7.70 2.97 -15.87
N GLY A 77 6.52 3.60 -15.84
CA GLY A 77 6.33 5.00 -16.23
C GLY A 77 6.20 5.23 -17.74
N HIS A 78 6.12 4.18 -18.56
CA HIS A 78 5.87 4.34 -19.99
C HIS A 78 4.41 4.64 -20.30
N ILE A 79 4.14 5.77 -20.96
CA ILE A 79 2.82 6.14 -21.48
C ILE A 79 2.58 5.36 -22.77
N ALA A 80 1.76 4.31 -22.71
CA ALA A 80 1.43 3.47 -23.86
C ALA A 80 0.28 4.02 -24.71
N LEU A 81 -0.69 4.72 -24.09
CA LEU A 81 -1.80 5.36 -24.79
C LEU A 81 -2.06 6.74 -24.18
N PHE A 82 -2.35 7.76 -24.99
CA PHE A 82 -2.79 9.06 -24.49
C PHE A 82 -3.62 9.81 -25.53
N PHE A 83 -4.93 9.81 -25.35
CA PHE A 83 -5.90 10.27 -26.35
C PHE A 83 -6.97 11.15 -25.72
N VAL A 84 -7.30 12.27 -26.37
CA VAL A 84 -8.36 13.20 -25.93
C VAL A 84 -9.28 13.50 -27.10
N GLU A 85 -10.59 13.38 -26.88
CA GLU A 85 -11.62 13.64 -27.87
C GLU A 85 -11.45 15.04 -28.48
N GLN A 86 -11.45 15.13 -29.81
CA GLN A 86 -11.17 16.38 -30.54
C GLN A 86 -12.10 17.54 -30.14
N LYS A 87 -13.40 17.28 -29.94
CA LYS A 87 -14.40 18.27 -29.49
C LYS A 87 -14.17 18.77 -28.06
N SER A 88 -13.33 18.08 -27.31
CA SER A 88 -12.99 18.35 -25.91
C SER A 88 -11.55 18.85 -25.75
N GLN A 89 -10.77 18.93 -26.84
CA GLN A 89 -9.44 19.54 -26.85
C GLN A 89 -9.50 21.06 -26.57
N GLY A 90 -8.38 21.63 -26.10
CA GLY A 90 -8.29 23.05 -25.72
C GLY A 90 -8.88 23.40 -24.34
N LYS A 91 -9.46 22.43 -23.63
CA LYS A 91 -10.03 22.59 -22.28
C LYS A 91 -9.09 22.16 -21.13
N GLY A 92 -7.83 21.85 -21.43
CA GLY A 92 -6.86 21.41 -20.43
C GLY A 92 -6.91 19.93 -20.02
N ILE A 93 -7.82 19.12 -20.60
CA ILE A 93 -8.01 17.70 -20.25
C ILE A 93 -6.73 16.88 -20.36
N GLY A 94 -5.99 17.04 -21.46
CA GLY A 94 -4.71 16.35 -21.64
C GLY A 94 -3.70 16.71 -20.54
N ARG A 95 -3.60 18.00 -20.19
CA ARG A 95 -2.70 18.43 -19.11
C ARG A 95 -3.08 17.81 -17.77
N MET A 96 -4.38 17.71 -17.48
CA MET A 96 -4.87 17.09 -16.25
C MET A 96 -4.59 15.58 -16.24
N LEU A 97 -4.87 14.84 -17.33
CA LEU A 97 -4.55 13.41 -17.46
C LEU A 97 -3.05 13.16 -17.27
N PHE A 98 -2.22 13.98 -17.93
CA PHE A 98 -0.77 13.87 -17.83
C PHE A 98 -0.27 14.17 -16.41
N GLN A 99 -0.80 15.21 -15.75
CA GLN A 99 -0.44 15.51 -14.35
C GLN A 99 -0.86 14.39 -13.41
N THR A 100 -2.04 13.79 -13.59
CA THR A 100 -2.48 12.64 -12.81
C THR A 100 -1.53 11.45 -13.01
N ALA A 101 -1.17 11.13 -14.26
CA ALA A 101 -0.23 10.06 -14.56
C ALA A 101 1.18 10.34 -14.00
N TYR A 102 1.66 11.58 -14.09
CA TYR A 102 2.93 12.01 -13.52
C TYR A 102 2.94 11.87 -12.00
N ASN A 103 1.89 12.33 -11.32
CA ASN A 103 1.76 12.17 -9.89
C ASN A 103 1.65 10.70 -9.50
N TYR A 104 0.98 9.89 -10.33
CA TYR A 104 0.89 8.44 -10.11
C TYR A 104 2.25 7.76 -10.29
N CYS A 105 3.05 8.16 -11.29
CA CYS A 105 4.44 7.73 -11.42
C CYS A 105 5.26 8.09 -10.18
N ALA A 106 5.11 9.32 -9.68
CA ALA A 106 5.87 9.82 -8.54
C ALA A 106 5.48 9.15 -7.23
N ASN A 107 4.18 9.03 -6.98
CA ASN A 107 3.64 8.67 -5.68
C ASN A 107 3.43 7.17 -5.54
N GLU A 108 2.94 6.51 -6.60
CA GLU A 108 2.45 5.13 -6.56
C GLU A 108 3.44 4.15 -7.20
N LEU A 109 3.89 4.44 -8.43
CA LEU A 109 4.79 3.53 -9.16
C LEU A 109 6.26 3.69 -8.77
N LYS A 110 6.61 4.80 -8.10
CA LYS A 110 8.00 5.23 -7.83
C LYS A 110 8.88 5.21 -9.08
N ALA A 111 8.27 5.45 -10.25
CA ALA A 111 8.98 5.53 -11.52
C ALA A 111 9.69 6.89 -11.59
N ASP A 112 11.01 6.87 -11.57
CA ASP A 112 11.88 8.05 -11.62
C ASP A 112 11.82 8.79 -12.98
N ARG A 113 11.23 8.15 -13.98
CA ARG A 113 11.12 8.63 -15.36
C ARG A 113 9.77 8.30 -15.94
N MET A 114 9.24 9.24 -16.72
CA MET A 114 8.14 8.98 -17.63
C MET A 114 8.68 8.95 -19.05
N THR A 115 8.27 7.95 -19.82
CA THR A 115 8.67 7.81 -21.22
C THR A 115 7.45 7.71 -22.13
N VAL A 116 7.59 8.10 -23.39
CA VAL A 116 6.54 7.96 -24.41
C VAL A 116 7.15 7.89 -25.80
N ASN A 117 6.55 7.11 -26.68
CA ASN A 117 6.84 7.15 -28.11
C ASN A 117 5.86 8.11 -28.79
N ALA A 118 6.21 9.40 -28.86
CA ALA A 118 5.31 10.43 -29.36
C ALA A 118 5.18 10.39 -30.88
N ALA A 119 3.95 10.42 -31.40
CA ALA A 119 3.74 10.66 -32.83
C ALA A 119 4.36 12.01 -33.25
N PRO A 120 4.91 12.16 -34.48
CA PRO A 120 5.59 13.39 -34.90
C PRO A 120 4.78 14.67 -34.68
N GLY A 121 3.46 14.63 -34.94
CA GLY A 121 2.55 15.76 -34.71
C GLY A 121 2.23 16.07 -33.23
N ALA A 122 2.64 15.22 -32.29
CA ALA A 122 2.38 15.37 -30.85
C ALA A 122 3.62 15.83 -30.05
N VAL A 123 4.82 15.84 -30.65
CA VAL A 123 6.08 16.20 -29.97
C VAL A 123 6.02 17.55 -29.28
N GLU A 124 5.48 18.57 -29.95
CA GLU A 124 5.37 19.91 -29.35
C GLU A 124 4.43 19.91 -28.13
N ARG A 125 3.40 19.07 -28.11
CA ARG A 125 2.48 18.95 -26.98
C ARG A 125 3.17 18.33 -25.76
N TYR A 126 3.90 17.23 -25.95
CA TYR A 126 4.69 16.61 -24.88
C TYR A 126 5.83 17.52 -24.40
N SER A 127 6.45 18.28 -25.31
CA SER A 127 7.47 19.28 -24.95
C SER A 127 6.93 20.35 -24.01
N ARG A 128 5.70 20.84 -24.25
CA ARG A 128 5.01 21.79 -23.36
C ARG A 128 4.61 21.19 -22.01
N LEU A 129 4.53 19.86 -21.91
CA LEU A 129 4.29 19.12 -20.66
C LEU A 129 5.59 18.83 -19.88
N GLY A 130 6.75 19.22 -20.42
CA GLY A 130 8.05 19.07 -19.76
C GLY A 130 8.89 17.90 -20.25
N MET A 131 8.43 17.14 -21.25
CA MET A 131 9.21 16.05 -21.85
C MET A 131 10.21 16.57 -22.88
N ARG A 132 11.31 15.84 -23.06
CA ARG A 132 12.34 16.10 -24.08
C ARG A 132 12.48 14.90 -25.00
N ALA A 133 12.80 15.13 -26.26
CA ALA A 133 13.14 14.05 -27.18
C ALA A 133 14.48 13.41 -26.80
N VAL A 134 14.52 12.08 -26.80
CA VAL A 134 15.72 11.27 -26.50
C VAL A 134 16.53 11.02 -27.76
N SER A 135 15.86 10.85 -28.90
CA SER A 135 16.47 10.60 -30.20
C SER A 135 15.64 11.20 -31.35
N GLY A 136 16.09 11.00 -32.60
CA GLY A 136 15.34 11.41 -33.79
C GLY A 136 14.10 10.56 -34.05
N GLU A 137 13.39 10.85 -35.15
CA GLU A 137 12.25 10.05 -35.61
C GLU A 137 12.67 8.62 -35.92
N GLN A 138 11.91 7.66 -35.40
CA GLN A 138 12.08 6.23 -35.61
C GLN A 138 10.81 5.66 -36.25
N GLU A 139 10.97 4.66 -37.10
CA GLU A 139 9.85 3.88 -37.65
C GLU A 139 9.98 2.43 -37.16
N ARG A 140 9.01 1.97 -36.37
CA ARG A 140 8.94 0.60 -35.84
C ARG A 140 7.57 0.04 -36.14
N ASP A 141 7.52 -1.16 -36.70
CA ASP A 141 6.27 -1.85 -37.09
C ASP A 141 5.32 -1.00 -37.94
N GLY A 142 5.87 -0.10 -38.76
CA GLY A 142 5.10 0.78 -39.64
C GLY A 142 4.46 2.00 -38.97
N ILE A 143 4.85 2.30 -37.72
CA ILE A 143 4.46 3.48 -36.95
C ILE A 143 5.67 4.37 -36.73
N ARG A 144 5.54 5.65 -37.10
CA ARG A 144 6.58 6.66 -36.88
C ARG A 144 6.40 7.32 -35.52
N SER A 145 7.47 7.38 -34.74
CA SER A 145 7.46 7.95 -33.40
C SER A 145 8.79 8.61 -33.06
N ILE A 146 8.77 9.50 -32.08
CA ILE A 146 9.94 10.15 -31.50
C ILE A 146 9.91 9.79 -30.01
N PRO A 147 10.86 8.97 -29.52
CA PRO A 147 10.96 8.66 -28.10
C PRO A 147 11.23 9.93 -27.30
N MET A 148 10.41 10.17 -26.29
CA MET A 148 10.52 11.31 -25.38
C MET A 148 10.52 10.82 -23.93
N GLU A 149 11.16 11.59 -23.07
CA GLU A 149 11.25 11.31 -21.64
C GLU A 149 11.12 12.58 -20.81
N MET A 150 10.79 12.41 -19.54
CA MET A 150 11.10 13.39 -18.50
C MET A 150 11.46 12.67 -17.21
N TYR A 151 12.24 13.34 -16.38
CA TYR A 151 12.41 12.93 -15.00
C TYR A 151 11.14 13.25 -14.22
N VAL A 152 10.71 12.27 -13.43
CA VAL A 152 9.66 12.45 -12.44
C VAL A 152 10.37 12.93 -11.19
N ASN A 153 10.16 14.20 -10.85
CA ASN A 153 10.61 14.75 -9.60
C ASN A 153 9.78 14.13 -8.46
N LEU A 154 10.33 13.08 -7.86
CA LEU A 154 9.81 12.43 -6.65
C LEU A 154 9.69 13.41 -5.47
N ALA A 155 10.35 14.58 -5.54
CA ALA A 155 10.32 15.65 -4.53
C ALA A 155 9.41 16.86 -4.90
N MET A 156 8.64 16.85 -6.01
CA MET A 156 7.60 17.87 -6.26
C MET A 156 6.24 17.46 -5.67
N VAL A 157 6.25 17.24 -4.36
CA VAL A 157 5.10 17.48 -3.49
C VAL A 157 5.11 18.97 -3.17
N THR A 158 3.99 19.68 -3.34
CA THR A 158 3.90 21.08 -2.90
C THR A 158 4.21 21.14 -1.39
N PRO A 159 5.18 21.95 -0.95
CA PRO A 159 5.56 21.99 0.45
C PRO A 159 4.49 22.77 1.23
N VAL A 160 3.74 22.07 2.08
CA VAL A 160 3.22 22.71 3.29
C VAL A 160 4.42 22.86 4.22
N ARG A 161 4.61 24.09 4.70
CA ARG A 161 5.58 24.54 5.69
C ARG A 161 6.05 23.43 6.64
N GLN A 162 7.36 23.25 6.72
CA GLN A 162 8.05 22.51 7.79
C GLN A 162 7.41 22.75 9.16
N LYS A 163 6.90 21.69 9.79
CA LYS A 163 6.88 21.47 11.24
C LYS A 163 6.49 20.02 11.57
N SER A 164 7.27 19.45 12.51
CA SER A 164 7.13 18.15 13.19
C SER A 164 7.29 16.89 12.32
N LYS A 165 8.06 15.92 12.83
CA LYS A 165 8.31 14.60 12.20
C LYS A 165 7.20 13.58 12.48
N ALA A 166 6.03 14.01 12.97
CA ALA A 166 4.93 13.09 13.24
C ALA A 166 4.30 12.61 11.91
N PRO A 167 4.14 11.29 11.70
CA PRO A 167 3.64 10.75 10.44
C PRO A 167 2.14 11.04 10.26
N TRP A 168 1.82 11.85 9.25
CA TRP A 168 0.47 12.11 8.79
C TRP A 168 0.03 10.99 7.81
N ILE A 169 -1.08 10.30 8.06
CA ILE A 169 -1.69 9.37 7.10
C ILE A 169 -3.18 9.67 6.93
N ALA A 170 -3.57 10.06 5.72
CA ALA A 170 -4.96 10.25 5.32
C ALA A 170 -5.56 8.93 4.76
N LEU A 171 -6.79 8.64 5.18
CA LEU A 171 -7.53 7.36 5.08
C LEU A 171 -7.92 6.86 3.66
N GLY A 172 -7.29 7.32 2.58
CA GLY A 172 -7.85 7.16 1.22
C GLY A 172 -7.12 6.22 0.26
N VAL A 173 -5.83 5.94 0.44
CA VAL A 173 -4.96 5.40 -0.63
C VAL A 173 -4.46 3.97 -0.37
N PHE A 174 -4.41 3.51 0.88
CA PHE A 174 -3.77 2.24 1.24
C PHE A 174 -4.58 0.97 0.94
N GLY A 175 -5.92 1.01 1.00
CA GLY A 175 -6.76 -0.18 0.79
C GLY A 175 -6.59 -0.84 -0.60
N VAL A 176 -6.26 -0.06 -1.65
CA VAL A 176 -6.04 -0.59 -3.01
C VAL A 176 -4.67 -1.25 -3.17
N VAL A 177 -3.64 -0.72 -2.50
CA VAL A 177 -2.28 -1.29 -2.47
C VAL A 177 -2.29 -2.63 -1.72
N ILE A 178 -3.05 -2.70 -0.64
CA ILE A 178 -3.15 -3.90 0.21
C ILE A 178 -3.95 -5.01 -0.45
N LEU A 179 -5.00 -4.69 -1.21
CA LEU A 179 -5.70 -5.64 -2.10
C LEU A 179 -4.75 -6.25 -3.15
N ALA A 180 -3.75 -5.51 -3.64
CA ALA A 180 -2.75 -6.02 -4.57
C ALA A 180 -1.71 -6.91 -3.88
N LEU A 181 -1.32 -6.60 -2.64
CA LEU A 181 -0.43 -7.44 -1.82
C LEU A 181 -1.08 -8.80 -1.50
N PHE A 182 -2.37 -8.81 -1.18
CA PHE A 182 -3.17 -10.03 -1.04
C PHE A 182 -3.15 -10.88 -2.33
N MET A 183 -3.46 -10.30 -3.49
CA MET A 183 -3.37 -11.08 -4.75
C MET A 183 -1.97 -11.65 -5.04
N GLY A 184 -0.88 -10.99 -4.60
CA GLY A 184 0.48 -11.52 -4.70
C GLY A 184 0.79 -12.69 -3.75
N VAL A 185 0.27 -12.64 -2.53
CA VAL A 185 0.42 -13.69 -1.51
C VAL A 185 -0.41 -14.93 -1.86
N ALA A 186 -1.62 -14.77 -2.39
CA ALA A 186 -2.44 -15.84 -2.97
C ALA A 186 -1.74 -16.58 -4.13
N VAL A 187 -1.04 -15.86 -5.03
CA VAL A 187 -0.26 -16.48 -6.12
C VAL A 187 0.96 -17.25 -5.60
N LYS A 188 1.65 -16.72 -4.58
CA LYS A 188 2.81 -17.37 -3.94
C LYS A 188 2.40 -18.65 -3.20
N THR A 189 1.30 -18.62 -2.45
CA THR A 189 0.77 -19.78 -1.73
C THR A 189 0.21 -20.85 -2.68
N HIS A 190 -0.42 -20.48 -3.80
CA HIS A 190 -0.87 -21.44 -4.82
C HIS A 190 0.31 -22.20 -5.47
N ARG A 191 1.44 -21.53 -5.73
CA ARG A 191 2.68 -22.20 -6.19
C ARG A 191 3.23 -23.18 -5.16
N ILE A 192 3.28 -22.78 -3.88
CA ILE A 192 3.82 -23.64 -2.81
C ILE A 192 2.93 -24.88 -2.58
N ILE A 193 1.60 -24.74 -2.59
CA ILE A 193 0.68 -25.87 -2.46
C ILE A 193 0.79 -26.83 -3.65
N SER A 194 0.95 -26.30 -4.87
CA SER A 194 1.17 -27.14 -6.07
C SER A 194 2.48 -27.94 -6.05
N GLU A 195 3.47 -27.51 -5.24
CA GLU A 195 4.74 -28.22 -5.06
C GLU A 195 4.66 -29.30 -3.98
N TRP A 196 3.67 -29.26 -3.08
CA TRP A 196 3.52 -30.22 -1.96
C TRP A 196 2.63 -31.42 -2.32
N ASP A 197 1.78 -31.31 -3.34
CA ASP A 197 0.90 -32.40 -3.80
C ASP A 197 1.62 -33.47 -4.66
N VAL A 198 2.95 -33.36 -4.81
CA VAL A 198 3.79 -34.23 -5.66
C VAL A 198 4.63 -35.22 -4.83
N GLN A 199 4.31 -35.45 -3.55
CA GLN A 199 5.11 -36.38 -2.75
C GLN A 199 4.33 -37.17 -1.69
N ASP A 200 3.42 -38.09 -2.10
CA ASP A 200 3.36 -39.41 -1.47
C ASP A 200 2.65 -40.50 -2.31
N ASP A 201 3.23 -41.71 -2.19
CA ASP A 201 2.77 -43.07 -2.48
C ASP A 201 2.50 -43.63 -3.90
N SER A 202 3.40 -44.57 -4.25
CA SER A 202 3.37 -45.65 -5.24
C SER A 202 2.08 -46.51 -5.25
N VAL A 203 1.65 -47.07 -6.40
CA VAL A 203 1.88 -48.46 -6.96
C VAL A 203 1.21 -48.58 -8.39
N PRO A 204 1.24 -49.70 -9.17
CA PRO A 204 1.71 -49.70 -10.56
C PRO A 204 0.64 -50.01 -11.65
N TYR A 205 1.06 -49.81 -12.91
CA TYR A 205 0.46 -50.22 -14.20
C TYR A 205 -0.63 -51.31 -14.20
N GLU A 206 -1.75 -51.05 -14.89
CA GLU A 206 -2.31 -51.99 -15.87
C GLU A 206 -3.09 -51.27 -16.99
N GLU A 207 -3.11 -51.89 -18.16
CA GLU A 207 -3.31 -51.34 -19.50
C GLU A 207 -4.78 -51.44 -19.97
N GLY A 208 -5.30 -50.36 -20.57
CA GLY A 208 -6.38 -50.41 -21.55
C GLY A 208 -7.78 -49.97 -21.08
N LEU A 209 -8.22 -48.77 -21.51
CA LEU A 209 -9.30 -48.56 -22.49
C LEU A 209 -9.78 -47.09 -22.48
N GLU A 210 -9.68 -46.47 -23.66
CA GLU A 210 -10.48 -45.36 -24.21
C GLU A 210 -10.59 -44.04 -23.41
N GLU A 211 -9.78 -43.05 -23.82
CA GLU A 211 -9.99 -41.63 -23.53
C GLU A 211 -11.20 -41.09 -24.32
N PRO A 212 -12.18 -40.43 -23.66
CA PRO A 212 -13.00 -39.41 -24.30
C PRO A 212 -12.25 -38.07 -24.25
N GLY A 213 -11.99 -37.53 -25.44
CA GLY A 213 -11.16 -36.34 -25.66
C GLY A 213 -11.55 -35.13 -24.81
N ASP A 214 -10.51 -34.54 -24.22
CA ASP A 214 -10.52 -33.19 -23.69
C ASP A 214 -10.58 -32.20 -24.87
N SER A 215 -11.56 -31.31 -24.82
CA SER A 215 -11.73 -30.23 -25.78
C SER A 215 -11.52 -28.92 -25.05
N SER A 216 -10.26 -28.55 -24.85
CA SER A 216 -9.85 -27.17 -24.53
C SER A 216 -8.46 -26.85 -25.09
N ASP A 217 -8.10 -27.44 -26.23
CA ASP A 217 -6.88 -27.12 -26.96
C ASP A 217 -7.28 -26.49 -28.30
N GLY A 218 -7.29 -25.16 -28.35
CA GLY A 218 -7.63 -24.46 -29.60
C GLY A 218 -7.62 -22.94 -29.58
N PHE A 219 -7.14 -22.28 -28.51
CA PHE A 219 -7.08 -20.81 -28.48
C PHE A 219 -5.68 -20.24 -28.73
N TRP A 220 -4.62 -21.02 -28.50
CA TRP A 220 -3.24 -20.51 -28.52
C TRP A 220 -2.48 -20.73 -29.85
N ASP A 221 -3.02 -21.51 -30.78
CA ASP A 221 -2.32 -21.83 -32.05
C ASP A 221 -2.54 -20.80 -33.18
N GLU A 222 -3.48 -19.86 -33.05
CA GLU A 222 -3.74 -18.85 -34.11
C GLU A 222 -2.89 -17.57 -33.96
N TYR A 223 -2.14 -17.42 -32.86
CA TYR A 223 -1.38 -16.18 -32.57
C TYR A 223 0.12 -16.40 -32.29
N GLY A 224 0.64 -17.61 -32.50
CA GLY A 224 2.04 -17.96 -32.25
C GLY A 224 3.06 -17.50 -33.31
N ASP A 225 2.63 -17.30 -34.56
CA ASP A 225 3.56 -17.08 -35.69
C ASP A 225 3.73 -15.61 -36.10
N SER A 226 3.39 -14.64 -35.23
CA SER A 226 3.52 -13.20 -35.56
C SER A 226 4.08 -12.33 -34.44
N ILE A 227 4.66 -12.93 -33.40
CA ILE A 227 5.42 -12.21 -32.38
C ILE A 227 6.90 -12.36 -32.72
N PRO A 228 7.61 -11.31 -33.15
CA PRO A 228 9.04 -11.41 -33.47
C PRO A 228 9.84 -11.78 -32.22
N ASP A 229 10.76 -12.73 -32.36
CA ASP A 229 11.59 -13.30 -31.28
C ASP A 229 12.41 -12.25 -30.50
N GLU A 230 12.64 -11.06 -31.06
CA GLU A 230 13.38 -9.96 -30.43
C GLU A 230 12.60 -9.23 -29.31
N PHE A 231 11.35 -9.63 -29.00
CA PHE A 231 10.60 -9.11 -27.85
C PHE A 231 11.10 -9.69 -26.51
N TRP A 232 11.83 -10.81 -26.54
CA TRP A 232 12.32 -11.50 -25.33
C TRP A 232 13.73 -11.07 -24.88
N ASP A 233 14.54 -10.47 -25.75
CA ASP A 233 15.97 -10.23 -25.49
C ASP A 233 16.29 -8.93 -24.73
N GLU A 234 15.32 -8.03 -24.51
CA GLU A 234 15.53 -6.80 -23.72
C GLU A 234 15.13 -6.96 -22.23
N TYR A 235 14.46 -8.05 -21.86
CA TYR A 235 13.98 -8.29 -20.49
C TYR A 235 14.16 -9.75 -20.05
N GLY A 236 15.39 -10.11 -19.69
CA GLY A 236 15.64 -11.39 -19.03
C GLY A 236 17.11 -11.70 -18.80
N GLY A 237 17.58 -11.53 -17.56
CA GLY A 237 18.80 -12.17 -17.09
C GLY A 237 19.81 -11.23 -16.46
N GLY A 238 19.76 -11.13 -15.12
CA GLY A 238 20.78 -10.47 -14.34
C GLY A 238 20.65 -10.88 -12.88
N LEU A 239 21.20 -12.05 -12.55
CA LEU A 239 21.65 -12.39 -11.20
C LEU A 239 22.40 -11.16 -10.63
N TRP A 240 21.94 -10.61 -9.52
CA TRP A 240 22.65 -9.53 -8.83
C TRP A 240 23.78 -10.16 -8.00
N ASP A 241 24.93 -10.36 -8.64
CA ASP A 241 26.21 -10.36 -7.93
C ASP A 241 26.54 -8.90 -7.59
N GLY A 242 26.74 -8.63 -6.30
CA GLY A 242 26.98 -7.28 -5.83
C GLY A 242 28.31 -6.69 -6.29
N ASP A 243 28.30 -5.39 -6.58
CA ASP A 243 29.41 -4.50 -6.28
C ASP A 243 28.92 -3.11 -5.86
N GLY A 244 29.60 -2.55 -4.86
CA GLY A 244 29.21 -1.31 -4.23
C GLY A 244 29.62 -0.07 -5.01
N SER A 245 28.71 0.89 -5.06
CA SER A 245 29.03 2.31 -5.04
C SER A 245 27.86 3.05 -4.41
N GLY A 246 28.06 3.54 -3.18
CA GLY A 246 27.06 4.26 -2.41
C GLY A 246 26.83 5.65 -2.96
N GLU A 247 25.56 5.96 -3.18
CA GLU A 247 24.99 7.30 -3.01
C GLU A 247 23.68 7.09 -2.22
N GLU A 248 23.67 7.51 -0.96
CA GLU A 248 22.51 7.43 -0.06
C GLU A 248 21.41 8.37 -0.57
N TYR A 249 20.32 7.78 -1.06
CA TYR A 249 19.06 8.48 -1.28
C TYR A 249 18.23 8.34 0.00
N GLU A 250 18.00 9.43 0.73
CA GLU A 250 17.09 9.43 1.89
C GLU A 250 15.64 9.26 1.38
N GLU A 251 15.05 8.09 1.60
CA GLU A 251 13.64 7.78 1.39
C GLU A 251 12.76 8.60 2.35
N GLU A 252 11.75 9.32 1.84
CA GLU A 252 10.67 9.85 2.71
C GLU A 252 9.77 8.70 3.14
N LEU A 253 10.07 8.15 4.32
CA LEU A 253 9.33 7.08 4.98
C LEU A 253 7.92 7.57 5.39
N SER A 254 6.90 6.69 5.33
CA SER A 254 5.50 6.99 5.72
C SER A 254 4.93 5.96 6.71
N GLY A 255 3.88 6.31 7.44
CA GLY A 255 3.28 5.43 8.45
C GLY A 255 4.24 5.02 9.54
N VAL A 256 4.17 3.77 10.02
CA VAL A 256 5.12 3.31 11.06
C VAL A 256 6.56 3.28 10.55
N ALA A 257 6.79 3.19 9.24
CA ALA A 257 8.14 3.26 8.67
C ALA A 257 8.79 4.63 8.87
N ALA A 258 8.00 5.71 9.00
CA ALA A 258 8.49 7.07 9.23
C ALA A 258 9.00 7.33 10.65
N ILE A 259 8.67 6.44 11.59
CA ILE A 259 9.04 6.60 12.99
C ILE A 259 10.57 6.46 13.10
N PRO A 260 11.27 7.47 13.65
CA PRO A 260 12.72 7.43 13.77
C PRO A 260 13.13 6.36 14.78
N GLU A 261 13.84 5.33 14.34
CA GLU A 261 14.21 4.23 15.24
C GLU A 261 15.43 4.54 16.11
N MET A 262 15.44 3.98 17.32
CA MET A 262 16.63 3.92 18.16
C MET A 262 16.86 2.50 18.68
N ILE A 263 17.80 1.82 18.05
CA ILE A 263 18.17 0.44 18.36
C ILE A 263 19.62 0.48 18.85
N ASP A 264 19.88 0.00 20.08
CA ASP A 264 21.24 -0.09 20.62
C ASP A 264 22.14 -0.94 19.71
N ASP A 265 23.34 -0.43 19.37
CA ASP A 265 24.26 -1.13 18.45
C ASP A 265 24.74 -2.51 18.96
N ASN A 266 24.69 -2.75 20.27
CA ASN A 266 25.27 -3.94 20.92
C ASN A 266 24.23 -4.69 21.76
N LEU A 267 23.10 -5.05 21.16
CA LEU A 267 22.10 -5.88 21.83
C LEU A 267 22.65 -7.29 22.10
N PRO A 268 22.39 -7.86 23.29
CA PRO A 268 22.77 -9.24 23.62
C PRO A 268 21.83 -10.29 23.01
N TYR A 269 20.91 -9.86 22.14
CA TYR A 269 19.88 -10.65 21.50
C TYR A 269 19.70 -10.17 20.05
N GLU A 270 19.12 -11.01 19.21
CA GLU A 270 18.82 -10.70 17.81
C GLU A 270 17.31 -10.44 17.65
N ILE A 271 16.97 -9.59 16.69
CA ILE A 271 15.60 -9.27 16.28
C ILE A 271 15.44 -9.73 14.84
N GLU A 272 14.57 -10.71 14.61
CA GLU A 272 14.25 -11.22 13.28
C GLU A 272 12.80 -10.89 12.92
N SER A 273 12.51 -10.74 11.63
CA SER A 273 11.14 -10.64 11.14
C SER A 273 10.54 -12.04 10.97
N GLU A 274 9.34 -12.25 11.50
CA GLU A 274 8.53 -13.44 11.25
C GLU A 274 7.21 -13.03 10.60
N GLU A 275 6.70 -13.86 9.68
CA GLU A 275 5.45 -13.61 8.96
C GLU A 275 4.47 -14.75 9.22
N TYR A 276 3.22 -14.38 9.50
CA TYR A 276 2.07 -15.27 9.43
C TYR A 276 1.33 -15.02 8.12
N ILE A 277 1.33 -16.03 7.25
CA ILE A 277 0.61 -16.01 5.97
C ILE A 277 -0.48 -17.08 6.02
N PHE A 278 -1.72 -16.69 5.71
CA PHE A 278 -2.85 -17.61 5.64
C PHE A 278 -3.78 -17.25 4.48
N SER A 279 -4.24 -18.26 3.75
CA SER A 279 -5.28 -18.11 2.72
C SER A 279 -6.18 -19.35 2.77
N ASP A 280 -7.50 -19.15 2.77
CA ASP A 280 -8.48 -20.24 2.75
C ASP A 280 -9.02 -20.41 1.33
N ASN A 281 -8.58 -21.47 0.65
CA ASN A 281 -9.01 -21.81 -0.70
C ASN A 281 -10.24 -22.75 -0.73
N GLU A 282 -10.71 -23.25 0.42
CA GLU A 282 -11.84 -24.18 0.48
C GLU A 282 -13.18 -23.45 0.38
N LYS A 283 -13.26 -22.22 0.91
CA LYS A 283 -14.47 -21.39 0.88
C LYS A 283 -14.58 -20.59 -0.42
N GLN A 284 -14.92 -21.24 -1.53
CA GLN A 284 -15.02 -20.61 -2.86
C GLN A 284 -15.94 -19.37 -2.96
N SER A 285 -16.85 -19.17 -2.02
CA SER A 285 -17.78 -18.02 -1.98
C SER A 285 -17.28 -16.84 -1.13
N MET A 286 -16.08 -16.91 -0.55
CA MET A 286 -15.57 -15.91 0.39
C MET A 286 -14.05 -15.80 0.29
N MET A 287 -13.52 -14.59 0.12
CA MET A 287 -12.08 -14.36 0.12
C MET A 287 -11.57 -14.25 1.56
N ILE A 288 -10.59 -15.07 1.93
CA ILE A 288 -9.92 -14.99 3.23
C ILE A 288 -8.41 -14.95 3.03
N GLU A 289 -7.77 -13.88 3.50
CA GLU A 289 -6.33 -13.72 3.33
C GLU A 289 -5.65 -12.88 4.41
N PHE A 290 -4.63 -13.44 5.07
CA PHE A 290 -3.88 -12.76 6.11
C PHE A 290 -2.38 -12.77 5.81
N SER A 291 -1.73 -11.62 5.99
CA SER A 291 -0.28 -11.44 5.90
C SER A 291 0.16 -10.51 7.02
N VAL A 292 0.66 -11.10 8.10
CA VAL A 292 0.95 -10.40 9.35
C VAL A 292 2.43 -10.51 9.66
N SER A 293 3.16 -9.41 9.59
CA SER A 293 4.58 -9.34 9.93
C SER A 293 4.75 -8.89 11.38
N TYR A 294 5.68 -9.51 12.12
CA TYR A 294 5.98 -9.14 13.50
C TYR A 294 7.41 -9.52 13.91
N PRO A 295 8.01 -8.83 14.90
CA PRO A 295 9.36 -9.12 15.35
C PRO A 295 9.40 -10.34 16.28
N LYS A 296 10.49 -11.10 16.18
CA LYS A 296 10.81 -12.25 17.01
C LYS A 296 12.20 -12.11 17.60
N LEU A 297 12.31 -12.27 18.91
CA LEU A 297 13.57 -12.16 19.64
C LEU A 297 14.24 -13.53 19.83
N SER A 298 15.56 -13.55 19.67
CA SER A 298 16.40 -14.73 19.91
C SER A 298 17.64 -14.33 20.74
N GLY A 299 18.11 -15.20 21.64
CA GLY A 299 19.34 -14.94 22.43
C GLY A 299 19.14 -14.18 23.75
N LEU A 300 17.90 -13.91 24.17
CA LEU A 300 17.64 -13.34 25.50
C LEU A 300 18.13 -14.30 26.61
N LYS A 301 18.72 -13.72 27.65
CA LYS A 301 19.35 -14.47 28.76
C LYS A 301 18.41 -15.44 29.47
N ASP A 302 17.16 -15.06 29.63
CA ASP A 302 16.12 -15.90 30.24
C ASP A 302 15.16 -16.41 29.18
N SER A 303 15.19 -17.73 28.92
CA SER A 303 14.38 -18.34 27.87
C SER A 303 12.87 -18.29 28.15
N GLY A 304 12.48 -18.24 29.44
CA GLY A 304 11.07 -18.10 29.82
C GLY A 304 10.52 -16.71 29.46
N THR A 305 11.30 -15.68 29.75
CA THR A 305 11.02 -14.30 29.38
C THR A 305 11.04 -14.13 27.86
N GLN A 306 12.01 -14.72 27.15
CA GLN A 306 12.04 -14.70 25.68
C GLN A 306 10.75 -15.24 25.07
N LYS A 307 10.32 -16.42 25.54
CA LYS A 307 9.09 -17.04 25.06
C LYS A 307 7.88 -16.13 25.31
N LYS A 308 7.76 -15.59 26.52
CA LYS A 308 6.67 -14.68 26.89
C LYS A 308 6.66 -13.40 26.05
N VAL A 309 7.82 -12.78 25.83
CA VAL A 309 7.93 -11.56 25.01
C VAL A 309 7.52 -11.84 23.56
N ASN A 310 8.01 -12.93 22.97
CA ASN A 310 7.63 -13.32 21.60
C ASN A 310 6.14 -13.65 21.47
N GLU A 311 5.54 -14.29 22.49
CA GLU A 311 4.08 -14.51 22.54
C GLU A 311 3.33 -13.17 22.55
N ILE A 312 3.73 -12.21 23.38
CA ILE A 312 3.10 -10.87 23.43
C ILE A 312 3.22 -10.14 22.07
N LEU A 313 4.40 -10.13 21.45
CA LEU A 313 4.63 -9.45 20.17
C LEU A 313 3.78 -10.07 19.05
N LYS A 314 3.68 -11.40 19.03
CA LYS A 314 2.84 -12.13 18.09
C LYS A 314 1.36 -11.87 18.34
N ASP A 315 0.91 -11.99 19.58
CA ASP A 315 -0.50 -11.79 19.95
C ASP A 315 -0.94 -10.37 19.58
N ARG A 316 -0.10 -9.37 19.85
CA ARG A 316 -0.35 -7.97 19.47
C ARG A 316 -0.48 -7.78 17.96
N ALA A 317 0.34 -8.44 17.15
CA ALA A 317 0.23 -8.38 15.70
C ALA A 317 -1.02 -9.09 15.17
N MET A 318 -1.41 -10.19 15.81
CA MET A 318 -2.50 -11.07 15.39
C MET A 318 -3.90 -10.64 15.87
N GLU A 319 -4.04 -9.55 16.64
CA GLU A 319 -5.34 -9.15 17.24
C GLU A 319 -6.46 -9.03 16.21
N THR A 320 -6.19 -8.48 15.02
CA THR A 320 -7.21 -8.35 13.98
C THR A 320 -7.60 -9.68 13.36
N VAL A 321 -6.64 -10.57 13.07
CA VAL A 321 -6.95 -11.95 12.63
C VAL A 321 -7.85 -12.64 13.66
N ALA A 322 -7.51 -12.54 14.94
CA ALA A 322 -8.31 -13.13 16.01
C ALA A 322 -9.74 -12.58 16.03
N ARG A 323 -9.88 -11.25 15.91
CA ARG A 323 -11.18 -10.54 15.96
C ARG A 323 -12.07 -10.78 14.73
N ILE A 324 -11.50 -10.99 13.56
CA ILE A 324 -12.29 -11.13 12.31
C ILE A 324 -12.48 -12.58 11.88
N TYR A 325 -11.62 -13.51 12.35
CA TYR A 325 -11.60 -14.89 11.87
C TYR A 325 -11.67 -15.95 12.98
N ASP A 326 -10.78 -15.93 13.98
CA ASP A 326 -10.68 -17.02 14.96
C ASP A 326 -11.85 -17.01 15.96
N ASP A 327 -12.21 -15.83 16.47
CA ASP A 327 -13.40 -15.59 17.30
C ASP A 327 -14.13 -14.34 16.81
N PRO A 328 -14.87 -14.42 15.68
CA PRO A 328 -15.34 -13.23 15.01
C PRO A 328 -16.40 -12.51 15.83
N ASP A 329 -16.24 -11.19 15.96
CA ASP A 329 -17.27 -10.33 16.56
C ASP A 329 -18.62 -10.53 15.85
N PRO A 330 -19.77 -10.54 16.57
CA PRO A 330 -21.08 -10.73 15.96
C PRO A 330 -21.37 -9.79 14.78
N SER A 331 -20.89 -8.55 14.83
CA SER A 331 -21.08 -7.58 13.74
C SER A 331 -20.34 -7.97 12.46
N ILE A 332 -19.17 -8.62 12.56
CA ILE A 332 -18.42 -9.12 11.41
C ILE A 332 -19.17 -10.28 10.76
N LYS A 333 -19.74 -11.19 11.58
CA LYS A 333 -20.57 -12.29 11.08
C LYS A 333 -21.79 -11.77 10.31
N GLU A 334 -22.46 -10.73 10.83
CA GLU A 334 -23.59 -10.11 10.15
C GLU A 334 -23.19 -9.47 8.82
N ARG A 335 -22.06 -8.74 8.76
CA ARG A 335 -21.53 -8.16 7.51
C ARG A 335 -21.24 -9.23 6.47
N VAL A 336 -20.49 -10.27 6.84
CA VAL A 336 -20.14 -11.39 5.94
C VAL A 336 -21.38 -12.06 5.36
N LEU A 337 -22.45 -12.24 6.16
CA LEU A 337 -23.70 -12.86 5.68
C LEU A 337 -24.53 -11.94 4.76
N GLY A 338 -24.31 -10.62 4.85
CA GLY A 338 -25.03 -9.62 4.07
C GLY A 338 -24.36 -9.24 2.75
N GLU A 339 -23.08 -9.57 2.57
CA GLU A 339 -22.29 -9.23 1.39
C GLU A 339 -22.45 -10.26 0.25
N GLU A 340 -22.50 -9.76 -1.00
CA GLU A 340 -22.53 -10.62 -2.19
C GLU A 340 -21.17 -11.29 -2.46
N TYR A 341 -20.09 -10.56 -2.14
CA TYR A 341 -18.70 -11.03 -2.23
C TYR A 341 -17.98 -10.81 -0.89
N PRO A 342 -18.22 -11.67 0.11
CA PRO A 342 -17.63 -11.49 1.43
C PRO A 342 -16.11 -11.60 1.41
N MET A 343 -15.46 -10.74 2.20
CA MET A 343 -14.00 -10.65 2.27
C MET A 343 -13.53 -10.44 3.70
N LEU A 344 -12.64 -11.30 4.17
CA LEU A 344 -11.87 -11.12 5.39
C LEU A 344 -10.40 -11.08 5.02
N ALA A 345 -9.79 -9.91 5.08
CA ALA A 345 -8.38 -9.79 4.77
C ALA A 345 -7.65 -8.92 5.79
N ASN A 346 -6.41 -9.25 6.11
CA ASN A 346 -5.60 -8.51 7.09
C ASN A 346 -4.12 -8.43 6.70
N TYR A 347 -3.59 -7.22 6.64
CA TYR A 347 -2.20 -6.93 6.33
C TYR A 347 -1.59 -6.13 7.47
N VAL A 348 -0.49 -6.61 8.03
CA VAL A 348 0.17 -5.94 9.15
C VAL A 348 1.66 -5.78 8.85
N GLU A 349 2.11 -4.54 8.89
CA GLU A 349 3.52 -4.18 8.93
C GLU A 349 3.89 -3.73 10.35
N TYR A 350 5.18 -3.77 10.67
CA TYR A 350 5.68 -3.30 11.95
C TYR A 350 6.99 -2.54 11.83
N LYS A 351 7.26 -1.72 12.84
CA LYS A 351 8.53 -1.05 13.06
C LYS A 351 8.97 -1.26 14.51
N VAL A 352 10.19 -1.78 14.71
CA VAL A 352 10.85 -1.69 16.02
C VAL A 352 11.34 -0.26 16.17
N CYS A 353 10.62 0.52 16.96
CA CYS A 353 10.87 1.94 17.13
C CYS A 353 11.97 2.19 18.18
N TYR A 354 12.07 1.31 19.17
CA TYR A 354 13.10 1.35 20.21
C TYR A 354 13.53 -0.06 20.62
N ALA A 355 14.83 -0.29 20.82
CA ALA A 355 15.33 -1.52 21.43
C ALA A 355 16.61 -1.29 22.24
N SER A 356 16.61 -1.73 23.50
CA SER A 356 17.76 -1.76 24.41
C SER A 356 17.86 -3.10 25.13
N GLU A 357 18.89 -3.31 25.96
CA GLU A 357 18.97 -4.52 26.81
C GLU A 357 17.74 -4.74 27.71
N GLU A 358 17.01 -3.67 28.05
CA GLU A 358 15.91 -3.69 29.00
C GLU A 358 14.51 -3.56 28.39
N LEU A 359 14.39 -2.93 27.22
CA LEU A 359 13.10 -2.59 26.62
C LEU A 359 13.08 -2.86 25.12
N ILE A 360 11.90 -3.23 24.61
CA ILE A 360 11.57 -3.15 23.19
C ILE A 360 10.26 -2.37 23.03
N SER A 361 10.20 -1.47 22.05
CA SER A 361 8.98 -0.75 21.66
C SER A 361 8.72 -0.95 20.17
N VAL A 362 7.52 -1.41 19.84
CA VAL A 362 7.12 -1.79 18.48
C VAL A 362 5.82 -1.09 18.12
N ALA A 363 5.75 -0.47 16.94
CA ALA A 363 4.53 0.02 16.33
C ALA A 363 4.12 -0.90 15.18
N TYR A 364 2.82 -1.09 15.00
CA TYR A 364 2.22 -1.91 13.95
C TYR A 364 1.22 -1.07 13.18
N ASP A 365 1.32 -1.13 11.86
CA ASP A 365 0.32 -0.57 10.95
C ASP A 365 -0.58 -1.73 10.51
N ASP A 366 -1.83 -1.70 10.93
CA ASP A 366 -2.77 -2.81 10.79
C ASP A 366 -3.89 -2.42 9.84
N TYR A 367 -4.04 -3.18 8.77
CA TYR A 367 -4.99 -2.91 7.71
C TYR A 367 -5.91 -4.10 7.53
N ALA A 368 -7.22 -3.87 7.49
CA ALA A 368 -8.16 -4.98 7.34
C ALA A 368 -9.36 -4.66 6.48
N PHE A 369 -9.91 -5.74 5.91
CA PHE A 369 -11.24 -5.78 5.34
C PHE A 369 -12.09 -6.73 6.17
N GLU A 370 -13.13 -6.19 6.78
CA GLU A 370 -13.87 -6.86 7.87
C GLU A 370 -15.30 -7.23 7.45
N GLY A 371 -15.40 -7.98 6.35
CA GLY A 371 -16.65 -8.54 5.85
C GLY A 371 -16.86 -8.34 4.35
N GLY A 372 -16.23 -7.33 3.74
CA GLY A 372 -16.37 -7.00 2.32
C GLY A 372 -15.47 -5.83 1.91
N GLN A 373 -15.38 -5.56 0.60
CA GLN A 373 -14.46 -4.55 0.03
C GLN A 373 -14.69 -3.11 0.51
N THR A 374 -15.88 -2.81 1.04
CA THR A 374 -16.26 -1.49 1.57
C THR A 374 -16.03 -1.35 3.08
N TYR A 375 -15.72 -2.45 3.78
CA TYR A 375 -15.48 -2.47 5.22
C TYR A 375 -13.98 -2.45 5.53
N TYR A 376 -13.30 -1.43 5.00
CA TYR A 376 -11.87 -1.23 5.21
C TYR A 376 -11.60 -0.49 6.52
N THR A 377 -10.65 -0.98 7.30
CA THR A 377 -10.16 -0.37 8.53
C THR A 377 -8.64 -0.28 8.49
N GLN A 378 -8.12 0.73 9.19
CA GLN A 378 -6.71 0.88 9.48
C GLN A 378 -6.57 1.20 10.97
N HIS A 379 -5.58 0.61 11.63
CA HIS A 379 -5.30 0.85 13.03
C HIS A 379 -3.80 1.02 13.30
N LEU A 380 -3.45 1.95 14.18
CA LEU A 380 -2.16 1.95 14.86
C LEU A 380 -2.27 1.06 16.11
N ARG A 381 -1.37 0.09 16.22
CA ARG A 381 -1.15 -0.67 17.46
C ARG A 381 0.28 -0.52 17.91
N THR A 382 0.50 -0.47 19.21
CA THR A 382 1.84 -0.28 19.79
C THR A 382 2.08 -1.28 20.90
N CYS A 383 3.32 -1.65 21.18
CA CYS A 383 3.66 -2.49 22.32
C CYS A 383 5.04 -2.14 22.86
N THR A 384 5.10 -1.78 24.14
CA THR A 384 6.37 -1.53 24.83
C THR A 384 6.54 -2.52 25.98
N ILE A 385 7.60 -3.32 25.93
CA ILE A 385 7.78 -4.51 26.79
C ILE A 385 9.13 -4.45 27.51
N SER A 386 9.11 -4.73 28.81
CA SER A 386 10.30 -5.05 29.62
C SER A 386 10.87 -6.41 29.21
N LEU A 387 12.12 -6.43 28.75
CA LEU A 387 12.86 -7.65 28.41
C LEU A 387 13.39 -8.39 29.64
N LYS A 388 13.21 -7.82 30.84
CA LYS A 388 13.59 -8.44 32.11
C LYS A 388 12.58 -9.47 32.60
N ASP A 389 11.29 -9.25 32.35
CA ASP A 389 10.19 -10.07 32.88
C ASP A 389 8.96 -10.18 31.95
N GLY A 390 9.02 -9.58 30.76
CA GLY A 390 7.92 -9.56 29.79
C GLY A 390 6.72 -8.75 30.27
N ARG A 391 6.91 -7.71 31.10
CA ARG A 391 5.84 -6.76 31.44
C ARG A 391 5.57 -5.83 30.25
N VAL A 392 4.31 -5.72 29.84
CA VAL A 392 3.84 -4.68 28.92
C VAL A 392 3.55 -3.42 29.73
N TYR A 393 4.05 -2.28 29.26
CA TYR A 393 3.74 -0.97 29.83
C TYR A 393 2.53 -0.36 29.13
N GLU A 394 1.76 0.41 29.89
CA GLU A 394 0.64 1.24 29.41
C GLU A 394 0.91 2.72 29.72
N VAL A 395 0.14 3.64 29.13
CA VAL A 395 0.32 5.09 29.37
C VAL A 395 0.23 5.44 30.87
N LYS A 396 -0.74 4.87 31.58
CA LYS A 396 -0.88 5.04 33.04
C LYS A 396 0.29 4.50 33.86
N ASP A 397 1.08 3.58 33.29
CA ASP A 397 2.28 3.08 33.93
C ASP A 397 3.46 4.03 33.72
N ILE A 398 3.47 4.90 32.72
CA ILE A 398 4.63 5.74 32.39
C ILE A 398 4.44 7.22 32.78
N VAL A 399 3.22 7.74 32.80
CA VAL A 399 2.96 9.14 33.18
C VAL A 399 1.88 9.25 34.25
N ARG A 400 1.99 10.27 35.10
CA ARG A 400 0.93 10.69 36.00
C ARG A 400 -0.14 11.42 35.18
N LEU A 401 -1.30 10.78 35.05
CA LEU A 401 -2.43 11.33 34.32
C LEU A 401 -3.21 12.30 35.22
N ASP A 402 -2.87 13.58 35.10
CA ASP A 402 -3.57 14.69 35.76
C ASP A 402 -3.99 15.77 34.76
N GLU A 403 -4.78 16.76 35.21
CA GLU A 403 -5.25 17.82 34.33
C GLU A 403 -4.12 18.63 33.70
N THR A 404 -2.96 18.73 34.35
CA THR A 404 -1.79 19.47 33.83
C THR A 404 -1.18 18.73 32.65
N PHE A 405 -1.01 17.41 32.79
CA PHE A 405 -0.54 16.56 31.69
C PHE A 405 -1.48 16.64 30.49
N VAL A 406 -2.79 16.47 30.71
CA VAL A 406 -3.77 16.47 29.61
C VAL A 406 -3.83 17.80 28.89
N ASP A 407 -3.65 18.93 29.58
CA ASP A 407 -3.62 20.24 28.92
C ASP A 407 -2.43 20.40 27.99
N GLU A 408 -1.25 19.94 28.40
CA GLU A 408 -0.05 19.97 27.57
C GLU A 408 -0.14 18.96 26.42
N TRP A 409 -0.55 17.73 26.72
CA TRP A 409 -0.78 16.68 25.73
C TRP A 409 -1.78 17.10 24.65
N LEU A 410 -2.94 17.65 25.04
CA LEU A 410 -3.95 18.11 24.09
C LEU A 410 -3.46 19.28 23.23
N ALA A 411 -2.65 20.18 23.78
CA ALA A 411 -2.03 21.25 23.01
C ALA A 411 -1.01 20.73 21.98
N VAL A 412 -0.29 19.65 22.29
CA VAL A 412 0.59 18.97 21.35
C VAL A 412 -0.24 18.26 20.28
N MET A 413 -1.23 17.43 20.66
CA MET A 413 -2.12 16.72 19.72
C MET A 413 -2.76 17.66 18.69
N ARG A 414 -3.27 18.81 19.12
CA ARG A 414 -3.88 19.82 18.21
C ARG A 414 -2.89 20.42 17.24
N ARG A 415 -1.64 20.61 17.67
CA ARG A 415 -0.55 21.07 16.82
C ARG A 415 -0.16 20.02 15.80
N GLU A 416 -0.09 18.74 16.18
CA GLU A 416 0.22 17.63 15.27
C GLU A 416 -0.92 17.38 14.27
N ALA A 417 -2.17 17.57 14.69
CA ALA A 417 -3.33 17.53 13.82
C ALA A 417 -3.52 18.80 12.96
N ASP A 418 -2.67 19.82 13.11
CA ASP A 418 -2.84 21.17 12.53
C ASP A 418 -4.28 21.72 12.69
N ASP A 419 -4.87 21.48 13.87
CA ASP A 419 -6.28 21.75 14.13
C ASP A 419 -6.53 22.05 15.62
N ASP A 420 -6.72 23.33 15.93
CA ASP A 420 -6.99 23.83 17.29
C ASP A 420 -8.31 23.29 17.90
N THR A 421 -9.20 22.73 17.07
CA THR A 421 -10.49 22.18 17.51
C THR A 421 -10.48 20.65 17.59
N PHE A 422 -9.34 20.01 17.37
CA PHE A 422 -9.17 18.57 17.52
C PHE A 422 -9.48 18.14 18.96
N LEU A 423 -10.27 17.06 19.10
CA LEU A 423 -10.80 16.51 20.34
C LEU A 423 -11.60 17.51 21.20
N SER A 424 -12.26 18.49 20.58
CA SER A 424 -13.10 19.47 21.31
C SER A 424 -14.50 18.94 21.64
N GLU A 425 -14.91 17.85 20.99
CA GLU A 425 -16.16 17.12 21.21
C GLU A 425 -16.18 16.32 22.53
N THR A 426 -15.00 16.06 23.12
CA THR A 426 -14.85 15.27 24.34
C THR A 426 -14.26 16.10 25.48
N GLY A 427 -14.70 15.82 26.71
CA GLY A 427 -14.24 16.52 27.90
C GLY A 427 -12.91 16.00 28.42
N LYS A 428 -12.20 16.81 29.24
CA LYS A 428 -10.91 16.39 29.82
C LYS A 428 -11.01 15.14 30.69
N SER A 429 -12.13 14.98 31.42
CA SER A 429 -12.35 13.81 32.28
C SER A 429 -12.46 12.53 31.45
N GLU A 430 -13.12 12.60 30.29
CA GLU A 430 -13.26 11.50 29.34
C GLU A 430 -11.93 11.21 28.64
N LEU A 431 -11.16 12.24 28.28
CA LEU A 431 -9.80 12.09 27.74
C LEU A 431 -8.84 11.41 28.73
N LEU A 432 -8.91 11.78 30.02
CA LEU A 432 -8.12 11.13 31.07
C LEU A 432 -8.42 9.63 31.14
N LYS A 433 -9.71 9.26 31.14
CA LYS A 433 -10.11 7.84 31.14
C LYS A 433 -9.62 7.11 29.90
N ALA A 434 -9.76 7.72 28.72
CA ALA A 434 -9.25 7.14 27.48
C ALA A 434 -7.73 6.91 27.56
N LEU A 435 -6.96 7.87 28.09
CA LEU A 435 -5.51 7.72 28.32
C LEU A 435 -5.15 6.65 29.36
N GLU A 436 -6.05 6.33 30.30
CA GLU A 436 -5.90 5.21 31.24
C GLU A 436 -6.19 3.83 30.60
N GLY A 437 -6.71 3.83 29.37
CA GLY A 437 -7.17 2.66 28.63
C GLY A 437 -8.68 2.42 28.68
N ASP A 438 -9.46 3.33 29.30
CA ASP A 438 -10.93 3.27 29.39
C ASP A 438 -11.56 4.21 28.34
N SER A 439 -11.58 3.74 27.09
CA SER A 439 -12.23 4.46 25.99
C SER A 439 -13.73 4.18 25.96
N GLN A 440 -14.53 5.24 26.12
CA GLN A 440 -15.97 5.17 25.87
C GLN A 440 -16.23 4.74 24.41
N ASP A 441 -16.98 3.67 24.22
CA ASP A 441 -17.41 3.11 22.92
C ASP A 441 -16.25 2.73 21.95
N GLY A 442 -15.01 2.64 22.44
CA GLY A 442 -13.84 2.24 21.66
C GLY A 442 -13.30 3.28 20.67
N VAL A 443 -13.79 4.52 20.71
CA VAL A 443 -13.40 5.58 19.75
C VAL A 443 -11.94 6.03 19.92
N TYR A 444 -11.44 6.10 21.16
CA TYR A 444 -10.13 6.65 21.50
C TYR A 444 -9.22 5.56 22.06
N VAL A 445 -8.62 4.74 21.20
CA VAL A 445 -7.74 3.66 21.65
C VAL A 445 -6.36 4.22 21.92
N VAL A 446 -5.98 4.29 23.20
CA VAL A 446 -4.69 4.86 23.61
C VAL A 446 -3.53 3.99 23.14
N ASN A 447 -2.54 4.65 22.55
CA ASN A 447 -1.29 4.06 22.12
C ASN A 447 -0.12 4.91 22.61
N PHE A 448 1.01 4.25 22.87
CA PHE A 448 2.27 4.95 23.05
C PHE A 448 3.44 4.08 22.61
N PHE A 449 4.52 4.72 22.17
CA PHE A 449 5.76 4.06 21.82
C PHE A 449 6.96 4.96 22.13
N LEU A 450 8.12 4.32 22.19
CA LEU A 450 9.42 4.97 22.26
C LEU A 450 10.01 5.06 20.85
N ASP A 451 10.69 6.14 20.56
CA ASP A 451 11.44 6.32 19.32
C ASP A 451 12.79 7.02 19.61
N ALA A 452 13.50 7.45 18.57
CA ALA A 452 14.78 8.15 18.73
C ALA A 452 14.69 9.55 19.34
N ASP A 453 13.53 10.20 19.22
CA ASP A 453 13.32 11.58 19.63
C ASP A 453 12.65 11.65 21.03
N GLY A 454 11.96 10.61 21.48
CA GLY A 454 11.44 10.46 22.84
C GLY A 454 10.29 9.47 23.00
N ILE A 455 9.16 9.97 23.53
CA ILE A 455 7.93 9.22 23.78
C ILE A 455 6.78 9.86 23.00
N GLU A 456 6.07 9.06 22.23
CA GLU A 456 4.82 9.46 21.59
C GLU A 456 3.62 8.88 22.33
N ILE A 457 2.62 9.72 22.67
CA ILE A 457 1.37 9.29 23.32
C ILE A 457 0.18 9.80 22.52
N GLY A 458 -0.72 8.93 22.10
CA GLY A 458 -1.80 9.30 21.20
C GLY A 458 -3.00 8.37 21.21
N PHE A 459 -3.85 8.57 20.22
CA PHE A 459 -5.01 7.73 19.96
C PHE A 459 -4.99 7.18 18.56
N ASP A 460 -5.35 5.90 18.46
CA ASP A 460 -6.00 5.31 17.30
C ASP A 460 -7.50 5.67 17.35
N LEU A 461 -8.00 6.27 16.27
CA LEU A 461 -9.27 7.01 16.23
C LEU A 461 -10.34 6.25 15.44
N ASN A 462 -11.22 5.57 16.17
CA ASN A 462 -12.22 4.65 15.62
C ASN A 462 -13.61 5.28 15.49
N TYR A 463 -13.69 6.44 14.83
CA TYR A 463 -14.97 7.09 14.56
C TYR A 463 -15.81 6.29 13.56
N LYS A 464 -17.10 6.13 13.86
CA LYS A 464 -18.08 5.61 12.90
C LYS A 464 -18.20 6.53 11.68
N GLU A 465 -18.52 5.97 10.52
CA GLU A 465 -18.61 6.71 9.25
C GLU A 465 -19.56 7.91 9.31
N GLU A 466 -20.69 7.78 10.00
CA GLU A 466 -21.68 8.84 10.16
C GLU A 466 -21.33 9.90 11.21
N ASN A 467 -20.21 9.77 11.92
CA ASN A 467 -19.84 10.69 12.97
C ASN A 467 -19.32 12.02 12.39
N ALA A 468 -19.97 13.13 12.77
CA ALA A 468 -19.62 14.47 12.29
C ALA A 468 -18.22 14.94 12.73
N ASP A 469 -17.65 14.32 13.77
CA ASP A 469 -16.32 14.61 14.28
C ASP A 469 -15.21 13.79 13.58
N LYS A 470 -15.56 12.90 12.64
CA LYS A 470 -14.60 12.15 11.83
C LYS A 470 -13.87 13.08 10.86
N ARG A 471 -12.60 13.38 11.15
CA ARG A 471 -11.75 14.30 10.36
C ARG A 471 -10.80 13.62 9.37
N GLY A 472 -10.91 12.30 9.24
CA GLY A 472 -10.09 11.51 8.30
C GLY A 472 -8.72 11.08 8.85
N TYR A 473 -8.42 11.38 10.11
CA TYR A 473 -7.27 10.83 10.82
C TYR A 473 -7.54 9.39 11.25
N VAL A 474 -6.63 8.47 10.92
CA VAL A 474 -6.61 7.11 11.48
C VAL A 474 -6.11 7.15 12.92
N TRP A 475 -5.01 7.86 13.14
CA TRP A 475 -4.40 8.03 14.44
C TRP A 475 -3.67 9.36 14.51
N VAL A 476 -3.50 9.88 15.71
CA VAL A 476 -2.68 11.07 16.00
C VAL A 476 -1.96 10.84 17.32
N THR A 477 -0.69 11.18 17.37
CA THR A 477 0.16 11.09 18.57
C THR A 477 0.76 12.43 18.91
N ALA A 478 1.01 12.64 20.21
CA ALA A 478 1.74 13.78 20.71
C ALA A 478 3.19 13.35 21.01
N PRO A 479 4.18 13.86 20.26
CA PRO A 479 5.58 13.60 20.54
C PRO A 479 6.06 14.47 21.72
N PHE A 480 6.81 13.84 22.61
CA PHE A 480 7.55 14.50 23.68
C PHE A 480 8.98 14.00 23.70
N THR A 481 9.93 14.92 23.85
CA THR A 481 11.29 14.51 24.21
C THR A 481 11.30 13.90 25.62
N PHE A 482 12.30 13.06 25.91
CA PHE A 482 12.46 12.46 27.24
C PHE A 482 12.47 13.50 28.38
N ASP A 483 13.13 14.64 28.16
CA ASP A 483 13.21 15.73 29.15
C ASP A 483 11.84 16.42 29.35
N GLU A 484 11.07 16.62 28.28
CA GLU A 484 9.75 17.28 28.35
C GLU A 484 8.74 16.45 29.14
N ILE A 485 8.73 15.14 28.91
CA ILE A 485 7.76 14.22 29.54
C ILE A 485 8.18 13.76 30.94
N GLU A 486 9.47 13.83 31.29
CA GLU A 486 9.99 13.38 32.59
C GLU A 486 9.32 14.08 33.78
N LYS A 487 8.90 15.34 33.64
CA LYS A 487 8.18 16.05 34.71
C LYS A 487 6.86 15.36 35.09
N TYR A 488 6.28 14.55 34.19
CA TYR A 488 5.08 13.74 34.40
C TYR A 488 5.39 12.28 34.73
N ALA A 489 6.66 11.88 34.84
CA ALA A 489 7.06 10.50 35.11
C ALA A 489 6.33 9.89 36.31
N SER A 490 5.83 8.67 36.12
CA SER A 490 5.35 7.81 37.19
C SER A 490 6.51 7.22 38.02
N ASP A 491 6.18 6.46 39.06
CA ASP A 491 7.17 5.72 39.87
C ASP A 491 7.55 4.34 39.26
N SER A 492 7.14 4.08 38.01
CA SER A 492 7.39 2.82 37.32
C SER A 492 8.87 2.57 37.07
N ASP A 493 9.26 1.28 36.98
CA ASP A 493 10.61 0.88 36.62
C ASP A 493 10.97 1.20 35.16
N PHE A 494 9.98 1.45 34.30
CA PHE A 494 10.14 1.98 32.95
C PHE A 494 11.16 3.13 32.88
N TRP A 495 11.02 4.13 33.75
CA TRP A 495 11.91 5.30 33.78
C TRP A 495 13.35 4.98 34.19
N LYS A 496 13.63 3.80 34.76
CA LYS A 496 15.01 3.37 35.04
C LYS A 496 15.69 2.77 33.81
N TYR A 497 14.91 2.32 32.83
CA TYR A 497 15.41 1.66 31.63
C TYR A 497 15.72 2.66 30.50
N ILE A 498 15.02 3.80 30.47
CA ILE A 498 15.27 4.90 29.52
C ILE A 498 16.23 5.98 30.07
N ARG A 499 16.50 6.00 31.38
CA ARG A 499 17.51 6.87 32.02
C ARG A 499 18.88 6.17 32.02
N LYS A 500 19.66 6.30 30.95
CA LYS A 500 21.08 5.91 30.95
C LYS A 500 21.98 7.08 30.60
#